data_AF-A0A9D2VHH5-F1
#
_entry.id   AF-A0A9D2VHH5-F1
#
_cell.length_a   1.000
_cell.length_b   1.000
_cell.length_c   1.000
_cell.angle_alpha   90.00
_cell.angle_beta   90.00
_cell.angle_gamma   90.00
#
_symmetry.space_group_name_H-M   'P 1'
#
loop_
_entity.id
_entity.type
_entity.pdbx_description
1 polymer ?
#
loop_
_entity_poly.entity_id
_entity_poly.type
_entity_poly.pdbx_seq_one_letter_code
_entity_poly.pdbx_strand_id
1 'polypeptide(L)'
;MRELRFSIHVIVACFIVLMTGFTVANADDTTQLGGAEQVIVVEPYIEDGKLYINADIDFELSDDLRQAALKGVPLHFTADVEINRARWWWFDKTEIKESQTWRVVYNALTRQWRVGAGDLLWPESSLKDALYPMQHIRQWPVAYAIDLDPTKTYEGRLRLRLDTSLLTRPLQVDALNGRSWSLATPWKNFSFSVDALQP
;
A
#
# COMPACT_ATOMS: atom_id res chain seq x y z
N MET A 1 31.62 14.12 -35.99
CA MET A 1 30.90 15.13 -36.79
C MET A 1 30.22 14.41 -37.94
N ARG A 2 28.89 14.20 -37.85
CA ARG A 2 27.96 13.59 -38.84
C ARG A 2 26.61 13.44 -38.11
N GLU A 3 25.87 14.52 -37.92
CA GLU A 3 24.86 15.07 -38.83
C GLU A 3 23.61 14.18 -38.96
N LEU A 4 22.50 14.72 -38.45
CA LEU A 4 21.13 14.21 -38.52
C LEU A 4 20.68 13.97 -39.96
N ARG A 5 19.99 12.85 -40.21
CA ARG A 5 18.97 12.77 -41.28
C ARG A 5 17.76 11.95 -40.81
N PHE A 6 16.77 12.68 -40.29
CA PHE A 6 15.36 12.29 -40.29
C PHE A 6 14.91 12.04 -41.74
N SER A 7 14.20 10.95 -42.03
CA SER A 7 13.29 10.88 -43.20
C SER A 7 12.28 9.74 -43.13
N ILE A 8 11.09 10.06 -42.61
CA ILE A 8 9.84 10.17 -43.39
C ILE A 8 9.22 8.86 -43.97
N HIS A 9 9.88 7.71 -43.93
CA HIS A 9 9.34 6.47 -44.53
C HIS A 9 8.48 5.58 -43.61
N VAL A 10 8.34 5.91 -42.33
CA VAL A 10 7.53 5.12 -41.38
C VAL A 10 6.12 5.71 -41.18
N ILE A 11 5.84 6.90 -41.74
CA ILE A 11 4.62 7.67 -41.47
C ILE A 11 3.45 7.36 -42.44
N VAL A 12 3.64 6.58 -43.51
CA VAL A 12 2.60 6.45 -44.58
C VAL A 12 1.95 5.05 -44.68
N ALA A 13 2.43 4.02 -43.97
CA ALA A 13 1.97 2.64 -44.21
C ALA A 13 0.83 2.13 -43.29
N CYS A 14 0.28 2.93 -42.38
CA CYS A 14 -0.78 2.46 -41.47
C CYS A 14 -1.97 3.43 -41.41
N PHE A 15 -2.39 3.95 -42.58
CA PHE A 15 -3.60 4.76 -42.74
C PHE A 15 -4.74 4.01 -43.47
N ILE A 16 -4.62 2.69 -43.70
CA ILE A 16 -5.63 1.89 -44.39
C ILE A 16 -5.90 0.59 -43.61
N VAL A 17 -6.50 0.72 -42.43
CA VAL A 17 -7.53 -0.20 -41.90
C VAL A 17 -8.41 0.64 -40.96
N LEU A 18 -9.31 1.40 -41.57
CA LEU A 18 -10.40 2.11 -40.90
C LEU A 18 -11.67 1.26 -41.09
N MET A 19 -12.51 1.19 -40.06
CA MET A 19 -13.89 0.65 -40.06
C MET A 19 -14.07 -0.86 -39.84
N THR A 20 -13.80 -1.32 -38.62
CA THR A 20 -14.78 -2.16 -37.89
C THR A 20 -14.52 -2.09 -36.39
N GLY A 21 -15.61 -1.95 -35.63
CA GLY A 21 -15.66 -1.42 -34.27
C GLY A 21 -14.67 -2.02 -33.28
N PHE A 22 -13.93 -1.15 -32.60
CA PHE A 22 -13.51 -1.40 -31.23
C PHE A 22 -14.14 -0.33 -30.37
N THR A 23 -15.25 -0.68 -29.74
CA THR A 23 -15.73 0.02 -28.56
C THR A 23 -14.62 -0.08 -27.52
N VAL A 24 -13.97 1.04 -27.19
CA VAL A 24 -13.12 1.09 -26.01
C VAL A 24 -14.06 1.02 -24.82
N ALA A 25 -14.30 -0.20 -24.34
CA ALA A 25 -14.81 -0.41 -23.01
C ALA A 25 -13.69 0.03 -22.06
N ASN A 26 -13.70 1.31 -21.67
CA ASN A 26 -13.06 1.72 -20.43
C ASN A 26 -13.87 1.07 -19.31
N ALA A 27 -13.52 -0.17 -18.99
CA ALA A 27 -13.89 -0.76 -17.72
C ALA A 27 -12.90 -0.21 -16.67
N ASP A 28 -13.03 1.09 -16.38
CA ASP A 28 -12.70 1.59 -15.05
C ASP A 28 -13.82 1.12 -14.10
N ASP A 29 -13.98 -0.20 -13.99
CA ASP A 29 -14.74 -0.84 -12.91
C ASP A 29 -13.85 -0.84 -11.66
N THR A 30 -13.41 0.35 -11.24
CA THR A 30 -13.18 0.56 -9.82
C THR A 30 -14.54 0.90 -9.24
N THR A 31 -15.28 -0.16 -8.92
CA THR A 31 -16.46 -0.07 -8.09
C THR A 31 -16.08 0.66 -6.79
N GLN A 32 -16.28 1.97 -6.75
CA GLN A 32 -16.23 2.80 -5.55
C GLN A 32 -17.38 2.38 -4.64
N LEU A 33 -17.13 1.36 -3.82
CA LEU A 33 -18.01 0.96 -2.72
C LEU A 33 -17.11 0.64 -1.51
N GLY A 34 -16.70 1.69 -0.80
CA GLY A 34 -15.91 1.63 0.44
C GLY A 34 -15.38 3.02 0.82
N GLY A 35 -16.26 3.92 1.22
CA GLY A 35 -16.02 5.37 1.27
C GLY A 35 -15.52 5.93 2.60
N ALA A 36 -14.65 5.26 3.35
CA ALA A 36 -14.07 5.85 4.56
C ALA A 36 -12.56 5.58 4.70
N GLU A 37 -12.09 4.39 4.33
CA GLU A 37 -10.69 4.01 4.54
C GLU A 37 -9.81 4.44 3.37
N GLN A 38 -8.85 5.33 3.61
CA GLN A 38 -7.95 5.84 2.57
C GLN A 38 -6.57 6.18 3.11
N VAL A 39 -5.56 6.00 2.25
CA VAL A 39 -4.23 6.56 2.49
C VAL A 39 -4.25 8.02 2.05
N ILE A 40 -4.11 8.94 3.00
CA ILE A 40 -4.14 10.38 2.78
C ILE A 40 -2.84 10.83 2.10
N VAL A 41 -1.71 10.54 2.76
CA VAL A 41 -0.37 11.01 2.37
C VAL A 41 0.61 9.85 2.35
N VAL A 42 1.52 9.86 1.38
CA VAL A 42 2.69 8.98 1.33
C VAL A 42 3.90 9.84 0.95
N GLU A 43 4.87 9.91 1.84
CA GLU A 43 6.08 10.71 1.72
C GLU A 43 7.30 9.79 1.77
N PRO A 44 7.86 9.41 0.61
CA PRO A 44 9.16 8.75 0.56
C PRO A 44 10.27 9.76 0.82
N TYR A 45 11.32 9.36 1.53
CA TYR A 45 12.54 10.15 1.72
C TYR A 45 13.75 9.24 1.92
N ILE A 46 14.94 9.78 1.67
CA ILE A 46 16.20 9.03 1.82
C ILE A 46 16.98 9.60 2.99
N GLU A 47 17.35 8.73 3.91
CA GLU A 47 18.19 9.06 5.07
C GLU A 47 19.13 7.88 5.32
N ASP A 48 20.39 8.16 5.69
CA ASP A 48 21.40 7.12 5.98
C ASP A 48 21.53 6.01 4.92
N GLY A 49 21.35 6.36 3.64
CA GLY A 49 21.44 5.40 2.53
C GLY A 49 20.28 4.40 2.43
N LYS A 50 19.16 4.64 3.11
CA LYS A 50 17.94 3.84 3.03
C LYS A 50 16.77 4.71 2.56
N LEU A 51 15.86 4.07 1.82
CA LEU A 51 14.57 4.65 1.48
C LEU A 51 13.59 4.36 2.63
N TYR A 52 13.03 5.43 3.18
CA TYR A 52 11.99 5.37 4.18
C TYR A 52 10.66 5.89 3.62
N ILE A 53 9.56 5.41 4.21
CA ILE A 53 8.22 5.90 3.93
C ILE A 53 7.59 6.42 5.22
N ASN A 54 7.08 7.64 5.15
CA ASN A 54 6.06 8.15 6.06
C ASN A 54 4.70 8.06 5.36
N ALA A 55 3.67 7.62 6.06
CA ALA A 55 2.32 7.58 5.52
C ALA A 55 1.28 7.94 6.57
N ASP A 56 0.24 8.64 6.14
CA ASP A 56 -0.94 8.93 6.93
C ASP A 56 -2.14 8.22 6.32
N ILE A 57 -2.82 7.43 7.15
CA ILE A 57 -3.89 6.52 6.75
C ILE A 57 -5.09 6.79 7.64
N ASP A 58 -6.21 7.09 7.00
CA ASP A 58 -7.50 7.24 7.64
C ASP A 58 -8.27 5.93 7.50
N PHE A 59 -8.70 5.38 8.63
CA PHE A 59 -9.58 4.23 8.67
C PHE A 59 -10.27 4.13 10.01
N GLU A 60 -11.44 3.51 10.01
CA GLU A 60 -12.18 3.19 11.22
C GLU A 60 -12.48 1.70 11.29
N LEU A 61 -12.49 1.15 12.50
CA LEU A 61 -12.93 -0.22 12.71
C LEU A 61 -14.45 -0.29 12.73
N SER A 62 -14.99 -1.28 12.01
CA SER A 62 -16.38 -1.70 12.14
C SER A 62 -16.70 -2.08 13.59
N ASP A 63 -17.97 -1.99 13.98
CA ASP A 63 -18.35 -2.36 15.35
C ASP A 63 -18.05 -3.84 15.65
N ASP A 64 -18.28 -4.74 14.69
CA ASP A 64 -17.95 -6.15 14.83
C ASP A 64 -16.44 -6.38 15.12
N LEU A 65 -15.54 -5.70 14.39
CA LEU A 65 -14.10 -5.77 14.63
C LEU A 65 -13.74 -5.25 16.02
N ARG A 66 -14.35 -4.14 16.43
CA ARG A 66 -14.16 -3.56 17.77
C ARG A 66 -14.60 -4.53 18.86
N GLN A 67 -15.79 -5.13 18.72
CA GLN A 67 -16.32 -6.13 19.67
C GLN A 67 -15.45 -7.39 19.71
N ALA A 68 -15.00 -7.88 18.55
CA ALA A 68 -14.11 -9.03 18.48
C ALA A 68 -12.76 -8.74 19.16
N ALA A 69 -12.18 -7.57 18.90
CA ALA A 69 -10.95 -7.14 19.55
C ALA A 69 -11.10 -7.07 21.07
N LEU A 70 -12.22 -6.52 21.58
CA LEU A 70 -12.53 -6.49 23.02
C LEU A 70 -12.71 -7.90 23.64
N LYS A 71 -13.11 -8.89 22.84
CA LYS A 71 -13.15 -10.31 23.26
C LYS A 71 -11.78 -11.00 23.22
N GLY A 72 -10.71 -10.26 22.92
CA GLY A 72 -9.34 -10.77 22.87
C GLY A 72 -8.94 -11.36 21.52
N VAL A 73 -9.75 -11.18 20.47
CA VAL A 73 -9.35 -11.60 19.11
C VAL A 73 -8.23 -10.66 18.63
N PRO A 74 -7.05 -11.20 18.26
CA PRO A 74 -5.97 -10.37 17.75
C PRO A 74 -6.31 -9.84 16.35
N LEU A 75 -6.13 -8.54 16.14
CA LEU A 75 -6.25 -7.90 14.83
C LEU A 75 -4.86 -7.70 14.25
N HIS A 76 -4.64 -8.20 13.04
CA HIS A 76 -3.38 -8.06 12.33
C HIS A 76 -3.55 -7.06 11.20
N PHE A 77 -2.82 -5.94 11.23
CA PHE A 77 -2.84 -4.93 10.17
C PHE A 77 -1.56 -5.04 9.39
N THR A 78 -1.65 -5.11 8.06
CA THR A 78 -0.49 -5.15 7.18
C THR A 78 -0.52 -3.95 6.25
N ALA A 79 0.53 -3.14 6.28
CA ALA A 79 0.82 -2.16 5.25
C ALA A 79 1.66 -2.83 4.17
N ASP A 80 1.18 -2.80 2.92
CA ASP A 80 1.91 -3.29 1.76
C ASP A 80 2.42 -2.11 0.95
N VAL A 81 3.69 -2.14 0.54
CA VAL A 81 4.25 -1.22 -0.43
C VAL A 81 4.82 -1.98 -1.61
N GLU A 82 4.56 -1.47 -2.80
CA GLU A 82 5.16 -1.95 -4.02
C GLU A 82 5.77 -0.77 -4.79
N ILE A 83 7.04 -0.88 -5.16
CA ILE A 83 7.77 0.13 -5.92
C ILE A 83 8.23 -0.47 -7.24
N ASN A 84 7.85 0.20 -8.31
CA ASN A 84 8.16 -0.14 -9.69
C ASN A 84 8.97 1.01 -10.31
N ARG A 85 9.85 0.70 -11.26
CA ARG A 85 10.51 1.73 -12.07
C ARG A 85 9.64 2.08 -13.26
N ALA A 86 9.40 3.36 -13.50
CA ALA A 86 8.68 3.83 -14.69
C ALA A 86 9.42 3.42 -15.98
N ARG A 87 8.87 2.49 -16.77
CA ARG A 87 9.38 2.10 -18.10
C ARG A 87 8.31 2.29 -19.17
N TRP A 88 8.73 2.75 -20.34
CA TRP A 88 7.84 3.33 -21.37
C TRP A 88 7.09 2.37 -22.30
N TRP A 89 7.33 1.06 -22.35
CA TRP A 89 6.62 0.22 -23.36
C TRP A 89 6.37 -1.26 -23.05
N TRP A 90 6.98 -1.91 -22.05
CA TRP A 90 6.67 -3.34 -21.85
C TRP A 90 7.05 -3.83 -20.46
N PHE A 91 6.03 -4.17 -19.68
CA PHE A 91 6.04 -4.81 -18.35
C PHE A 91 6.62 -3.99 -17.20
N ASP A 92 5.73 -3.56 -16.30
CA ASP A 92 6.07 -3.17 -14.94
C ASP A 92 6.57 -4.41 -14.20
N LYS A 93 7.88 -4.51 -14.04
CA LYS A 93 8.47 -5.48 -13.11
C LYS A 93 8.54 -4.79 -11.77
N THR A 94 7.88 -5.36 -10.76
CA THR A 94 8.04 -4.88 -9.40
C THR A 94 9.47 -5.15 -8.95
N GLU A 95 10.17 -4.06 -8.64
CA GLU A 95 11.57 -4.11 -8.22
C GLU A 95 11.64 -4.31 -6.71
N ILE A 96 10.69 -3.74 -5.94
CA ILE A 96 10.67 -3.82 -4.48
C ILE A 96 9.23 -4.09 -3.99
N LYS A 97 9.07 -5.10 -3.13
CA LYS A 97 7.84 -5.37 -2.38
C LYS A 97 8.20 -5.54 -0.93
N GLU A 98 7.63 -4.71 -0.08
CA GLU A 98 7.81 -4.80 1.37
C GLU A 98 6.46 -4.74 2.07
N SER A 99 6.37 -5.43 3.20
CA SER A 99 5.17 -5.45 4.02
C SER A 99 5.54 -5.30 5.49
N GLN A 100 4.79 -4.47 6.22
CA GLN A 100 4.92 -4.33 7.66
C GLN A 100 3.61 -4.73 8.32
N THR A 101 3.69 -5.69 9.25
CA THR A 101 2.53 -6.20 9.97
C THR A 101 2.58 -5.80 11.45
N TRP A 102 1.51 -5.18 11.93
CA TRP A 102 1.27 -4.90 13.34
C TRP A 102 0.20 -5.83 13.89
N ARG A 103 0.35 -6.20 15.16
CA ARG A 103 -0.64 -6.95 15.92
C ARG A 103 -1.22 -6.07 17.01
N VAL A 104 -2.55 -5.99 17.07
CA VAL A 104 -3.31 -5.37 18.16
C VAL A 104 -4.06 -6.45 18.91
N VAL A 105 -3.93 -6.48 20.23
CA VAL A 105 -4.65 -7.44 21.06
C VAL A 105 -5.09 -6.77 22.37
N TYR A 106 -6.28 -7.12 22.83
CA TYR A 106 -6.80 -6.68 24.13
C TYR A 106 -6.60 -7.77 25.17
N ASN A 107 -6.10 -7.39 26.35
CA ASN A 107 -6.07 -8.26 27.53
C ASN A 107 -7.23 -7.89 28.45
N ALA A 108 -8.25 -8.74 28.52
CA ALA A 108 -9.45 -8.50 29.33
C ALA A 108 -9.19 -8.49 30.85
N LEU A 109 -8.15 -9.20 31.33
CA LEU A 109 -7.81 -9.26 32.75
C LEU A 109 -7.15 -7.95 33.21
N THR A 110 -6.19 -7.44 32.45
CA THR A 110 -5.49 -6.19 32.77
C THR A 110 -6.19 -4.95 32.20
N ARG A 111 -7.20 -5.15 31.34
CA ARG A 111 -7.92 -4.10 30.61
C ARG A 111 -7.02 -3.19 29.78
N GLN A 112 -5.95 -3.76 29.22
CA GLN A 112 -4.98 -3.03 28.42
C GLN A 112 -4.97 -3.50 26.98
N TRP A 113 -4.78 -2.55 26.06
CA TRP A 113 -4.42 -2.85 24.69
C TRP A 113 -2.93 -3.16 24.62
N ARG A 114 -2.53 -3.97 23.65
CA ARG A 114 -1.13 -4.18 23.31
C ARG A 114 -0.96 -4.11 21.80
N VAL A 115 -0.01 -3.31 21.34
CA VAL A 115 0.30 -3.13 19.92
C VAL A 115 1.80 -3.31 19.68
N GLY A 116 2.15 -3.84 18.52
CA GLY A 116 3.54 -3.85 18.06
C GLY A 116 3.73 -4.62 16.78
N ALA A 117 4.94 -4.57 16.24
CA ALA A 117 5.37 -5.34 15.08
C ALA A 117 6.28 -6.49 15.54
N GLY A 118 6.03 -7.71 15.06
CA GLY A 118 6.74 -8.90 15.52
C GLY A 118 6.35 -9.34 16.95
N ASP A 119 7.35 -9.76 17.73
CA ASP A 119 7.12 -10.36 19.06
C ASP A 119 7.02 -9.33 20.20
N LEU A 120 7.44 -8.09 19.95
CA LEU A 120 7.43 -7.04 20.96
C LEU A 120 6.12 -6.25 20.88
N LEU A 121 5.33 -6.32 21.96
CA LEU A 121 4.06 -5.62 22.10
C LEU A 121 4.11 -4.64 23.27
N TRP A 122 3.87 -3.37 23.00
CA TRP A 122 3.79 -2.30 23.99
C TRP A 122 2.36 -2.11 24.48
N PRO A 123 2.15 -1.87 25.80
CA PRO A 123 0.83 -1.65 26.36
C PRO A 123 0.30 -0.26 25.99
N GLU A 124 -0.99 -0.17 25.68
CA GLU A 124 -1.70 1.07 25.37
C GLU A 124 -2.99 1.19 26.18
N SER A 125 -3.37 2.43 26.51
CA SER A 125 -4.54 2.73 27.32
C SER A 125 -5.86 2.63 26.57
N SER A 126 -5.85 2.91 25.26
CA SER A 126 -7.06 2.92 24.44
C SER A 126 -6.84 2.24 23.09
N LEU A 127 -7.95 1.84 22.46
CA LEU A 127 -7.92 1.28 21.11
C LEU A 127 -7.40 2.31 20.10
N LYS A 128 -7.73 3.59 20.29
CA LYS A 128 -7.26 4.67 19.43
C LYS A 128 -5.73 4.76 19.47
N ASP A 129 -5.15 4.74 20.67
CA ASP A 129 -3.69 4.77 20.85
C ASP A 129 -3.04 3.53 20.24
N ALA A 130 -3.68 2.36 20.40
CA ALA A 130 -3.22 1.11 19.81
C ALA A 130 -3.28 1.06 18.27
N LEU A 131 -4.13 1.87 17.63
CA LEU A 131 -4.21 1.97 16.17
C LEU A 131 -3.31 3.07 15.59
N TYR A 132 -2.80 3.97 16.43
CA TYR A 132 -1.98 5.10 16.03
C TYR A 132 -0.80 4.71 15.11
N PRO A 133 -0.02 3.64 15.39
CA PRO A 133 1.11 3.26 14.53
C PRO A 133 0.73 2.86 13.09
N MET A 134 -0.52 2.45 12.87
CA MET A 134 -1.04 2.06 11.56
C MET A 134 -1.70 3.22 10.82
N GLN A 135 -2.19 4.21 11.58
CA GLN A 135 -2.70 5.47 11.02
C GLN A 135 -1.56 6.43 10.66
N HIS A 136 -0.46 6.39 11.41
CA HIS A 136 0.71 7.26 11.22
C HIS A 136 1.97 6.42 11.12
N ILE A 137 2.22 5.86 9.94
CA ILE A 137 3.43 5.10 9.66
C ILE A 137 4.58 6.11 9.56
N ARG A 138 5.65 5.89 10.31
CA ARG A 138 6.83 6.77 10.35
C ARG A 138 8.10 5.95 10.22
N GLN A 139 9.04 6.50 9.46
CA GLN A 139 10.38 5.92 9.26
C GLN A 139 10.35 4.43 8.91
N TRP A 140 9.44 4.00 8.04
CA TRP A 140 9.38 2.60 7.61
C TRP A 140 10.47 2.34 6.55
N PRO A 141 11.53 1.56 6.83
CA PRO A 141 12.55 1.25 5.83
C PRO A 141 12.00 0.27 4.80
N VAL A 142 12.09 0.62 3.52
CA VAL A 142 11.52 -0.20 2.43
C VAL A 142 12.55 -0.64 1.40
N ALA A 143 13.69 0.04 1.28
CA ALA A 143 14.76 -0.36 0.37
C ALA A 143 16.10 0.29 0.76
N TYR A 144 17.20 -0.22 0.21
CA TYR A 144 18.47 0.49 0.24
C TYR A 144 18.56 1.45 -0.93
N ALA A 145 19.13 2.64 -0.71
CA ALA A 145 19.28 3.65 -1.77
C ALA A 145 20.25 3.20 -2.87
N ILE A 146 21.18 2.27 -2.56
CA ILE A 146 22.12 1.69 -3.53
C ILE A 146 21.41 0.88 -4.63
N ASP A 147 20.23 0.33 -4.34
CA ASP A 147 19.43 -0.44 -5.29
C ASP A 147 18.60 0.47 -6.23
N LEU A 148 18.61 1.79 -5.96
CA LEU A 148 17.86 2.79 -6.70
C LEU A 148 18.81 3.61 -7.59
N ASP A 149 18.55 3.62 -8.89
CA ASP A 149 19.20 4.54 -9.84
C ASP A 149 18.77 5.99 -9.58
N PRO A 150 19.71 6.93 -9.32
CA PRO A 150 19.39 8.31 -8.99
C PRO A 150 18.77 9.11 -10.14
N THR A 151 18.96 8.66 -11.38
CA THR A 151 18.49 9.34 -12.59
C THR A 151 17.07 8.95 -13.00
N LYS A 152 16.43 8.05 -12.24
CA LYS A 152 15.14 7.45 -12.58
C LYS A 152 14.04 7.87 -11.62
N THR A 153 12.86 8.04 -12.18
CA THR A 153 11.62 8.16 -11.42
C THR A 153 11.06 6.78 -11.11
N TYR A 154 10.64 6.60 -9.87
CA TYR A 154 9.96 5.42 -9.37
C TYR A 154 8.50 5.73 -9.12
N GLU A 155 7.65 4.74 -9.38
CA GLU A 155 6.23 4.76 -9.05
C GLU A 155 6.00 3.72 -7.97
N GLY A 156 5.41 4.17 -6.87
CA GLY A 156 5.05 3.34 -5.74
C GLY A 156 3.55 3.28 -5.54
N ARG A 157 3.09 2.23 -4.87
CA ARG A 157 1.75 2.16 -4.33
C ARG A 157 1.76 1.63 -2.91
N LEU A 158 0.93 2.20 -2.05
CA LEU A 158 0.78 1.80 -0.66
C LEU A 158 -0.68 1.48 -0.36
N ARG A 159 -0.92 0.44 0.44
CA ARG A 159 -2.22 0.17 1.04
C ARG A 159 -2.07 -0.36 2.46
N LEU A 160 -3.11 -0.18 3.27
CA LEU A 160 -3.28 -0.86 4.56
C LEU A 160 -4.42 -1.86 4.45
N ARG A 161 -4.28 -3.03 5.06
CA ARG A 161 -5.34 -4.05 5.15
C ARG A 161 -5.33 -4.78 6.47
N LEU A 162 -6.50 -5.25 6.89
CA LEU A 162 -6.61 -6.27 7.93
C LEU A 162 -6.24 -7.63 7.33
N ASP A 163 -5.26 -8.30 7.92
CA ASP A 163 -4.82 -9.63 7.52
C ASP A 163 -5.58 -10.72 8.29
N THR A 164 -6.65 -11.20 7.68
CA THR A 164 -7.47 -12.28 8.25
C THR A 164 -6.83 -13.66 8.11
N SER A 165 -5.77 -13.81 7.30
CA SER A 165 -5.08 -15.10 7.12
C SER A 165 -4.33 -15.54 8.38
N LEU A 166 -4.01 -14.59 9.26
CA LEU A 166 -3.34 -14.81 10.54
C LEU A 166 -4.30 -15.15 11.68
N LEU A 167 -5.62 -15.10 11.44
CA LEU A 167 -6.62 -15.52 12.41
C LEU A 167 -6.65 -17.05 12.53
N THR A 168 -7.19 -17.54 13.66
CA THR A 168 -7.44 -18.99 13.81
C THR A 168 -8.41 -19.48 12.74
N ARG A 169 -8.28 -20.75 12.33
CA ARG A 169 -9.11 -21.35 11.27
C ARG A 169 -10.62 -21.14 11.47
N PRO A 170 -11.19 -21.27 12.69
CA PRO A 170 -12.62 -20.98 12.91
C PRO A 170 -12.98 -19.52 12.60
N LEU A 171 -12.17 -18.56 13.06
CA LEU A 171 -12.39 -17.13 12.81
C LEU A 171 -12.20 -16.74 11.34
N GLN A 172 -11.36 -17.47 10.59
CA GLN A 172 -11.24 -17.27 9.14
C GLN A 172 -12.58 -17.52 8.43
N VAL A 173 -13.38 -18.50 8.88
CA VAL A 173 -14.69 -18.78 8.28
C VAL A 173 -15.66 -17.63 8.51
N ASP A 174 -15.68 -17.06 9.72
CA ASP A 174 -16.51 -15.89 10.02
C ASP A 174 -16.08 -14.66 9.20
N ALA A 175 -14.77 -14.45 9.05
CA ALA A 175 -14.22 -13.36 8.25
C ALA A 175 -14.52 -13.48 6.75
N LEU A 176 -14.58 -14.70 6.20
CA LEU A 176 -14.94 -14.95 4.79
C LEU A 176 -16.41 -14.65 4.49
N ASN A 177 -17.29 -14.81 5.48
CA ASN A 177 -18.73 -14.62 5.33
C ASN A 177 -19.19 -13.18 5.63
N GLY A 178 -18.37 -12.38 6.31
CA GLY A 178 -18.72 -11.05 6.79
C GLY A 178 -17.96 -9.91 6.12
N ARG A 179 -18.70 -8.97 5.51
CA ARG A 179 -18.14 -7.66 5.06
C ARG A 179 -17.49 -6.86 6.20
N SER A 180 -17.81 -7.17 7.45
CA SER A 180 -17.28 -6.45 8.60
C SER A 180 -15.80 -6.75 8.89
N TRP A 181 -15.23 -7.81 8.31
CA TRP A 181 -13.83 -8.22 8.45
C TRP A 181 -12.95 -7.85 7.24
N SER A 182 -13.46 -7.09 6.27
CA SER A 182 -12.77 -6.77 5.02
C SER A 182 -12.13 -5.38 5.02
N LEU A 183 -11.63 -4.90 6.15
CA LEU A 183 -10.98 -3.59 6.21
C LEU A 183 -9.73 -3.57 5.32
N ALA A 184 -9.76 -2.74 4.29
CA ALA A 184 -8.63 -2.47 3.43
C ALA A 184 -8.81 -1.11 2.75
N THR A 185 -7.73 -0.33 2.70
CA THR A 185 -7.71 0.89 1.90
C THR A 185 -7.53 0.51 0.42
N PRO A 186 -8.02 1.34 -0.51
CA PRO A 186 -7.58 1.25 -1.90
C PRO A 186 -6.06 1.50 -1.99
N TRP A 187 -5.45 1.05 -3.08
CA TRP A 187 -4.06 1.39 -3.37
C TRP A 187 -3.93 2.89 -3.62
N LYS A 188 -3.03 3.53 -2.90
CA LYS A 188 -2.64 4.91 -3.14
C LYS A 188 -1.32 4.95 -3.87
N ASN A 189 -1.34 5.52 -5.07
CA ASN A 189 -0.15 5.70 -5.89
C ASN A 189 0.63 6.92 -5.42
N PHE A 190 1.95 6.83 -5.48
CA PHE A 190 2.88 7.92 -5.27
C PHE A 190 4.05 7.79 -6.25
N SER A 191 4.81 8.85 -6.47
CA SER A 191 6.01 8.80 -7.31
C SER A 191 7.11 9.60 -6.67
N PHE A 192 8.35 9.22 -6.92
CA PHE A 192 9.51 9.92 -6.40
C PHE A 192 10.72 9.77 -7.32
N SER A 193 11.62 10.73 -7.26
CA SER A 193 12.94 10.66 -7.87
C SER A 193 13.97 10.77 -6.76
N VAL A 194 14.98 9.90 -6.78
CA VAL A 194 16.03 9.83 -5.75
C VAL A 194 16.80 11.15 -5.63
N ASP A 195 17.02 11.85 -6.74
CA ASP A 195 17.71 13.15 -6.77
C ASP A 195 16.89 14.27 -6.07
N ALA A 196 15.56 14.19 -6.15
CA ALA A 196 14.66 15.15 -5.52
C ALA A 196 14.42 14.89 -4.02
N LEU A 197 14.90 13.77 -3.50
CA LEU A 197 14.75 13.37 -2.10
C LEU A 197 15.98 13.65 -1.24
N GLN A 198 17.06 14.18 -1.82
CA GLN A 198 18.24 14.61 -1.07
C GLN A 198 17.99 16.01 -0.44
N PRO A 199 18.32 16.21 0.84
CA PRO A 199 18.15 17.49 1.52
C PRO A 199 19.10 18.59 1.02
#